data_AF-A0AA39M4B3-F1
#
_entry.id   AF-A0AA39M4B3-F1
#
_cell.length_a   1.000
_cell.length_b   1.000
_cell.length_c   1.000
_cell.angle_alpha   90.00
_cell.angle_beta   90.00
_cell.angle_gamma   90.00
#
_symmetry.space_group_name_H-M   'P 1'
#
loop_
_entity.id
_entity.type
_entity.pdbx_description
1 polymer ?
#
loop_
_entity_poly.entity_id
_entity_poly.type
_entity_poly.pdbx_seq_one_letter_code
_entity_poly.pdbx_strand_id
1 'polypeptide(L)'
;MCTLPVLFLLASAAYVAPVQFGDGLDAAEFIFGGKPVNAGEIPMLAAILFKDIDGKPDSCGGSLISKTHVLSAAHCALEMKSNITVIVGVVNIHNLIGA
;
A
#
# COMPACT_ATOMS: atom_id res chain seq x y z
N MET A 1 25.90 40.65 -31.35
CA MET A 1 24.81 39.64 -31.42
C MET A 1 25.41 38.31 -30.93
N CYS A 2 25.47 38.06 -29.61
CA CYS A 2 25.84 36.74 -29.05
C CYS A 2 25.70 36.63 -27.52
N THR A 3 25.19 37.67 -26.83
CA THR A 3 25.03 37.65 -25.37
C THR A 3 23.60 37.34 -24.91
N LEU A 4 22.64 37.30 -25.85
CA LEU A 4 21.24 36.97 -25.58
C LEU A 4 20.92 35.50 -25.23
N PRO A 5 21.68 34.46 -25.66
CA PRO A 5 21.29 33.07 -25.35
C PRO A 5 21.64 32.64 -23.92
N VAL A 6 22.57 33.34 -23.26
CA VAL A 6 23.01 32.98 -21.89
C VAL A 6 21.97 33.37 -20.83
N LEU A 7 21.24 34.46 -21.05
CA LEU A 7 20.22 34.92 -20.09
C LEU A 7 19.01 33.98 -20.02
N PHE A 8 18.69 33.30 -21.13
CA PHE A 8 17.58 32.35 -21.19
C PHE A 8 17.89 31.02 -20.49
N LEU A 9 19.16 30.60 -20.43
CA LEU A 9 19.60 29.39 -19.72
C LEU A 9 19.65 29.57 -18.20
N LEU A 10 19.84 30.79 -17.70
CA LEU A 10 19.81 31.08 -16.26
C LEU A 10 18.38 31.17 -15.71
N ALA A 11 17.40 31.48 -16.56
CA ALA A 11 16.00 31.57 -16.16
C ALA A 11 15.33 30.19 -15.95
N SER A 12 15.77 29.15 -16.66
CA SER A 12 15.24 27.78 -16.48
C SER A 12 15.74 27.09 -15.20
N ALA A 13 16.91 27.50 -14.69
CA ALA A 13 17.43 26.99 -13.42
C ALA A 13 16.68 27.55 -12.20
N ALA A 14 16.04 28.71 -12.32
CA ALA A 14 15.30 29.36 -11.23
C ALA A 14 13.83 28.91 -11.10
N TYR A 15 13.24 28.30 -12.13
CA TYR A 15 11.84 27.83 -12.08
C TYR A 15 11.70 26.41 -11.50
N VAL A 16 12.80 25.68 -11.34
CA VAL A 16 12.80 24.46 -10.54
C VAL A 16 12.92 24.86 -9.08
N ALA A 17 11.80 25.32 -8.50
CA ALA A 17 11.69 25.40 -7.06
C ALA A 17 12.03 24.00 -6.50
N PRO A 18 12.98 23.88 -5.54
CA PRO A 18 13.16 22.61 -4.86
C PRO A 18 11.83 22.26 -4.19
N VAL A 19 11.31 21.06 -4.47
CA VAL A 19 10.25 20.49 -3.64
C VAL A 19 10.82 20.42 -2.24
N GLN A 20 10.40 21.33 -1.35
CA GLN A 20 10.82 21.29 0.04
C GLN A 20 10.09 20.13 0.72
N PHE A 21 10.68 18.94 0.62
CA PHE A 21 10.42 17.87 1.57
C PHE A 21 11.01 18.38 2.89
N GLY A 22 10.16 18.78 3.83
CA GLY A 22 10.62 19.43 5.06
C GLY A 22 11.51 18.50 5.89
N ASP A 23 12.72 18.98 6.20
CA ASP A 23 13.62 18.33 7.16
C ASP A 23 13.23 18.79 8.58
N GLY A 24 12.44 17.94 9.25
CA GLY A 24 12.05 18.06 10.65
C GLY A 24 11.49 16.71 11.11
N LEU A 25 12.39 15.85 11.58
CA LEU A 25 12.22 14.41 11.79
C LEU A 25 10.99 14.02 12.65
N ASP A 26 10.01 13.39 12.00
CA ASP A 26 9.25 12.24 12.49
C ASP A 26 8.74 11.46 11.26
N ALA A 27 9.30 10.28 11.02
CA ALA A 27 8.80 9.36 10.00
C ALA A 27 8.91 7.92 10.51
N ALA A 28 8.26 7.62 11.64
CA ALA A 28 8.25 6.27 12.22
C ALA A 28 9.67 5.65 12.25
N GLU A 29 10.66 6.40 12.74
CA GLU A 29 11.99 6.55 12.11
C GLU A 29 12.79 5.27 11.80
N PHE A 30 12.43 4.10 12.31
CA PHE A 30 13.04 2.83 11.88
C PHE A 30 12.10 1.62 11.93
N ILE A 31 10.84 1.70 11.43
CA ILE A 31 9.79 0.65 11.58
C ILE A 31 10.34 -0.79 11.58
N PHE A 32 10.46 -1.40 12.76
CA PHE A 32 10.77 -2.80 12.97
C PHE A 32 9.69 -3.41 13.87
N GLY A 33 9.00 -4.46 13.41
CA GLY A 33 7.85 -5.07 14.08
C GLY A 33 6.51 -4.34 13.90
N GLY A 34 6.53 -3.08 13.47
CA GLY A 34 5.31 -2.29 13.18
C GLY A 34 4.50 -1.93 14.42
N LYS A 35 3.31 -1.36 14.21
CA LYS A 35 2.31 -1.10 15.26
C LYS A 35 0.91 -1.44 14.75
N PRO A 36 -0.04 -1.79 15.63
CA PRO A 36 -1.43 -1.93 15.25
C PRO A 36 -1.98 -0.63 14.65
N VAL A 37 -2.82 -0.79 13.64
CA VAL A 37 -3.46 0.31 12.92
C VAL A 37 -4.82 0.63 13.55
N ASN A 38 -5.23 1.90 13.55
CA ASN A 38 -6.56 2.28 14.02
C ASN A 38 -7.63 1.88 12.98
N ALA A 39 -8.85 1.63 13.44
CA ALA A 39 -9.96 1.35 12.55
C ALA A 39 -10.18 2.51 11.56
N GLY A 40 -10.19 2.20 10.27
CA GLY A 40 -10.39 3.18 9.19
C GLY A 40 -9.13 3.97 8.78
N GLU A 41 -7.98 3.76 9.42
CA GLU A 41 -6.73 4.46 9.05
C GLU A 41 -6.17 3.98 7.71
N ILE A 42 -6.27 2.67 7.41
CA ILE A 42 -5.93 2.08 6.11
C ILE A 42 -7.16 1.36 5.55
N PRO A 43 -8.15 2.09 5.00
CA PRO A 43 -9.45 1.51 4.61
C PRO A 43 -9.34 0.58 3.40
N MET A 44 -8.25 0.70 2.63
CA MET A 44 -7.98 -0.10 1.43
C MET A 44 -7.42 -1.49 1.77
N LEU A 45 -6.97 -1.73 3.01
CA LEU A 45 -6.38 -3.00 3.40
C LEU A 45 -7.43 -4.11 3.30
N ALA A 46 -7.10 -5.16 2.55
CA ALA A 46 -7.91 -6.35 2.38
C ALA A 46 -7.18 -7.57 2.95
N ALA A 47 -7.91 -8.41 3.68
CA ALA A 47 -7.49 -9.75 4.06
C ALA A 47 -8.20 -10.76 3.15
N ILE A 48 -7.44 -11.67 2.55
CA ILE A 48 -7.95 -12.73 1.68
C ILE A 48 -7.71 -14.05 2.40
N LEU A 49 -8.79 -14.73 2.76
CA LEU A 49 -8.77 -16.02 3.45
C LEU A 49 -9.18 -17.11 2.47
N PHE A 50 -8.44 -18.21 2.42
CA PHE A 50 -8.72 -19.29 1.46
C PHE A 50 -8.26 -20.65 1.99
N LYS A 51 -8.62 -21.71 1.28
CA LYS A 51 -7.96 -23.01 1.38
C LYS A 51 -6.98 -23.18 0.24
N ASP A 52 -5.74 -23.54 0.57
CA ASP A 52 -4.65 -23.76 -0.37
C ASP A 52 -4.87 -25.03 -1.23
N ILE A 53 -3.90 -25.33 -2.09
CA ILE A 53 -3.93 -26.52 -2.95
C ILE A 53 -4.00 -27.85 -2.18
N ASP A 54 -3.47 -27.88 -0.96
CA ASP A 54 -3.48 -29.01 -0.02
C ASP A 54 -4.74 -29.04 0.86
N GLY A 55 -5.63 -28.06 0.70
CA GLY A 55 -6.87 -27.92 1.46
C GLY A 55 -6.68 -27.34 2.86
N LYS A 56 -5.50 -26.81 3.19
CA LYS A 56 -5.19 -26.16 4.46
C LYS A 56 -5.66 -24.70 4.43
N PRO A 57 -6.12 -24.15 5.57
CA PRO A 57 -6.46 -22.73 5.64
C PRO A 57 -5.18 -21.88 5.48
N ASP A 58 -5.26 -20.86 4.63
CA ASP A 58 -4.18 -19.91 4.39
C ASP A 58 -4.75 -18.50 4.14
N SER A 59 -3.87 -17.49 4.14
CA SER A 59 -4.26 -16.09 3.99
C SER A 59 -3.21 -15.25 3.25
N CYS A 60 -3.70 -14.27 2.50
CA CYS A 60 -2.91 -13.25 1.85
C CYS A 60 -3.45 -11.84 2.12
N GLY A 61 -2.61 -10.83 1.88
CA GLY A 61 -3.02 -9.43 1.87
C GLY A 61 -3.50 -8.97 0.49
N GLY A 62 -4.16 -7.81 0.45
CA GLY A 62 -4.52 -7.12 -0.77
C GLY A 62 -4.91 -5.66 -0.56
N SER A 63 -5.24 -4.97 -1.65
CA SER A 63 -5.70 -3.58 -1.67
C SER A 63 -6.98 -3.42 -2.49
N LEU A 64 -8.03 -2.86 -1.90
CA LEU A 64 -9.33 -2.65 -2.55
C LEU A 64 -9.29 -1.51 -3.58
N ILE A 65 -8.96 -1.79 -4.84
CA ILE A 65 -8.80 -0.77 -5.89
C ILE A 65 -10.12 -0.31 -6.52
N SER A 66 -11.22 -1.04 -6.30
CA SER A 66 -12.57 -0.63 -6.70
C SER A 66 -13.62 -1.31 -5.83
N LYS A 67 -14.90 -0.99 -6.03
CA LYS A 67 -16.02 -1.60 -5.31
C LYS A 67 -16.05 -3.14 -5.38
N THR A 68 -15.40 -3.74 -6.36
CA THR A 68 -15.44 -5.19 -6.61
C THR A 68 -14.08 -5.80 -6.97
N HIS A 69 -12.98 -5.06 -6.84
CA HIS A 69 -11.66 -5.56 -7.22
C HIS A 69 -10.64 -5.31 -6.11
N VAL A 70 -9.91 -6.36 -5.77
CA VAL A 70 -8.77 -6.33 -4.85
C VAL A 70 -7.51 -6.67 -5.64
N LEU A 71 -6.51 -5.80 -5.57
CA LEU A 71 -5.18 -6.05 -6.07
C LEU A 71 -4.40 -6.88 -5.03
N SER A 72 -3.77 -7.97 -5.47
CA SER A 72 -2.94 -8.84 -4.64
C SER A 72 -1.79 -9.43 -5.48
N ALA A 73 -0.94 -10.24 -4.86
CA ALA A 73 0.16 -10.91 -5.54
C ALA A 73 -0.33 -12.10 -6.36
N ALA A 74 0.36 -12.39 -7.48
CA ALA A 74 0.01 -13.51 -8.34
C ALA A 74 0.14 -14.87 -7.63
N HIS A 75 1.16 -15.04 -6.78
CA HIS A 75 1.37 -16.31 -6.06
C HIS A 75 0.18 -16.66 -5.14
N CYS A 76 -0.40 -15.66 -4.47
CA CYS A 76 -1.60 -15.85 -3.66
C CYS A 76 -2.76 -16.43 -4.50
N ALA A 77 -2.99 -15.88 -5.70
CA ALA A 77 -4.08 -16.34 -6.56
C ALA A 77 -3.87 -17.77 -7.10
N LEU A 78 -2.61 -18.19 -7.26
CA LEU A 78 -2.26 -19.54 -7.73
C LEU A 78 -2.45 -20.60 -6.63
N GLU A 79 -2.31 -20.22 -5.36
CA GLU A 79 -2.48 -21.12 -4.21
C GLU A 79 -3.95 -21.25 -3.79
N MET A 80 -4.79 -20.26 -4.10
CA MET A 80 -6.23 -20.26 -3.81
C MET A 80 -6.98 -21.38 -4.53
N LYS A 81 -7.39 -22.42 -3.80
CA LYS A 81 -8.17 -23.53 -4.35
C LYS A 81 -9.67 -23.42 -4.07
N SER A 82 -10.06 -23.07 -2.84
CA SER A 82 -11.47 -22.99 -2.44
C SER A 82 -11.71 -22.11 -1.22
N ASN A 83 -12.97 -21.85 -0.90
CA ASN A 83 -13.40 -21.06 0.27
C ASN A 83 -12.74 -19.67 0.37
N ILE A 84 -12.70 -18.97 -0.77
CA ILE A 84 -12.06 -17.65 -0.89
C ILE A 84 -13.02 -16.60 -0.31
N THR A 85 -12.58 -15.93 0.75
CA THR A 85 -13.30 -14.84 1.41
C THR A 85 -12.40 -13.61 1.46
N VAL A 86 -12.92 -12.46 1.01
CA VAL A 86 -12.21 -11.18 1.08
C VAL A 86 -12.91 -10.31 2.12
N ILE A 87 -12.14 -9.81 3.09
CA ILE A 87 -12.60 -8.94 4.17
C ILE A 87 -11.87 -7.61 4.06
N VAL A 88 -12.61 -6.50 4.13
CA VAL A 88 -12.09 -5.13 4.03
C VAL A 88 -12.64 -4.27 5.18
N GLY A 89 -11.95 -3.17 5.50
CA GLY A 89 -12.42 -2.22 6.52
C GLY A 89 -12.35 -2.73 7.97
N VAL A 90 -11.60 -3.80 8.22
CA VAL A 90 -11.42 -4.40 9.54
C VAL A 90 -9.95 -4.37 9.94
N VAL A 91 -9.69 -4.26 11.24
CA VAL A 91 -8.33 -4.22 11.79
C VAL A 91 -7.96 -5.47 12.59
N ASN A 92 -8.95 -6.32 12.91
CA ASN A 92 -8.76 -7.58 13.64
C ASN A 92 -9.56 -8.69 12.96
N ILE A 93 -8.88 -9.59 12.24
CA ILE A 93 -9.53 -10.71 11.54
C ILE A 93 -9.92 -11.86 12.47
N HIS A 94 -9.22 -12.03 13.60
CA HIS A 94 -9.49 -13.09 14.59
C HIS A 94 -10.90 -12.99 15.18
N ASN A 95 -11.41 -11.77 15.37
CA ASN A 95 -12.76 -11.53 15.86
C ASN A 95 -13.87 -11.91 14.84
N LEU A 96 -13.49 -12.15 13.58
CA LEU A 96 -14.41 -12.44 12.48
C LEU A 96 -14.42 -13.92 12.08
N ILE A 97 -13.32 -14.62 12.37
CA ILE A 97 -13.16 -16.05 12.04
C ILE A 97 -13.45 -17.00 13.22
N GLY A 98 -13.79 -16.45 14.40
CA GLY A 98 -14.28 -17.22 15.55
C GLY A 98 -13.29 -18.25 16.08
N ALA A 99 -12.15 -17.78 16.59
CA ALA A 99 -11.30 -18.58 17.47
C ALA A 99 -11.89 -18.63 18.89
#